data_AF-A0A7D5GCL3-F1
#
_entry.id   AF-A0A7D5GCL3-F1
#
_cell.length_a   1.000
_cell.length_b   1.000
_cell.length_c   1.000
_cell.angle_alpha   90.00
_cell.angle_beta   90.00
_cell.angle_gamma   90.00
#
_symmetry.space_group_name_H-M   'P 1'
#
loop_
_entity.id
_entity.type
_entity.pdbx_description
1 polymer ?
#
loop_
_entity_poly.entity_id
_entity_poly.type
_entity_poly.pdbx_seq_one_letter_code
_entity_poly.pdbx_strand_id
1 'polypeptide(L)' 'MFQCLCDTCEERELIEELEQAQEYFNEHADRGCEVEIINVELAADQLNTGPTQPASCTEEPRTANEISSREGQQSADR' A
#
# COMPACT_ATOMS: atom_id res chain seq x y z
N MET A 1 -7.90 -17.83 -9.48
CA MET A 1 -7.39 -18.42 -8.22
C MET A 1 -6.24 -17.60 -7.67
N PHE A 2 -6.30 -17.30 -6.37
CA PHE A 2 -5.39 -16.43 -5.64
C PHE A 2 -4.75 -17.18 -4.47
N GLN A 3 -3.48 -16.90 -4.20
CA GLN A 3 -2.75 -17.42 -3.07
C GLN A 3 -2.43 -16.27 -2.11
N CYS A 4 -2.98 -16.34 -0.91
CA CYS A 4 -2.75 -15.38 0.15
C CYS A 4 -1.65 -15.90 1.08
N LEU A 5 -0.67 -15.05 1.38
CA LEU A 5 0.45 -15.33 2.27
C LEU A 5 0.47 -14.28 3.36
N CYS A 6 0.54 -14.71 4.61
CA CYS A 6 0.72 -13.82 5.75
C CYS A 6 2.05 -14.15 6.43
N ASP A 7 3.06 -13.29 6.29
CA ASP A 7 4.39 -13.50 6.88
C ASP A 7 4.36 -13.40 8.41
N THR A 8 3.43 -12.60 8.95
CA THR A 8 3.29 -12.44 10.40
C THR A 8 2.65 -13.66 11.07
N CYS A 9 1.70 -14.31 10.40
CA CYS A 9 1.03 -15.51 10.91
C CYS A 9 1.67 -16.80 10.41
N GLU A 10 2.61 -16.72 9.46
CA GLU A 10 3.18 -17.85 8.73
C GLU A 10 2.09 -18.73 8.05
N GLU A 11 0.98 -18.10 7.67
CA GLU A 11 -0.19 -18.75 7.09
C GLU A 11 -0.21 -18.61 5.56
N ARG A 12 -0.75 -19.64 4.91
CA ARG A 12 -0.93 -19.71 3.46
C ARG A 12 -2.31 -20.26 3.15
N GLU A 13 -3.07 -19.51 2.38
CA GLU A 13 -4.42 -19.89 1.97
C GLU A 13 -4.61 -19.74 0.46
N LEU A 14 -5.42 -20.62 -0.12
CA LEU A 14 -5.72 -20.64 -1.55
C LEU A 14 -7.20 -20.31 -1.72
N ILE A 15 -7.49 -19.17 -2.34
CA ILE A 15 -8.84 -18.60 -2.45
C ILE A 15 -9.18 -18.47 -3.93
N GLU A 16 -10.37 -18.92 -4.33
CA GLU A 16 -10.76 -18.92 -5.74
C GLU A 16 -11.14 -17.52 -6.23
N GLU A 17 -11.91 -16.79 -5.41
CA GLU A 17 -12.49 -15.50 -5.73
C GLU A 17 -11.63 -14.33 -5.20
N LEU A 18 -11.49 -13.27 -6.01
CA LEU A 18 -10.70 -12.09 -5.64
C LEU A 18 -11.29 -11.35 -4.43
N GLU A 19 -12.62 -11.29 -4.34
CA GLU A 19 -13.34 -10.59 -3.27
C GLU A 19 -13.01 -11.19 -1.91
N GLN A 20 -12.99 -12.52 -1.81
CA GLN A 20 -12.60 -13.25 -0.59
C GLN A 20 -11.11 -13.07 -0.26
N ALA A 21 -10.23 -13.03 -1.27
CA ALA A 21 -8.82 -12.76 -1.05
C ALA A 21 -8.59 -11.33 -0.50
N GLN A 22 -9.38 -10.36 -0.98
CA GLN A 22 -9.35 -8.99 -0.47
C GLN A 22 -9.88 -8.89 0.97
N GLU A 23 -10.92 -9.65 1.32
CA GLU A 23 -11.41 -9.76 2.70
C GLU A 23 -10.32 -10.31 3.64
N TYR A 24 -9.65 -11.40 3.24
CA TYR A 24 -8.53 -11.97 3.98
C TYR A 24 -7.42 -10.93 4.24
N PHE A 25 -7.05 -10.18 3.20
CA PHE A 25 -6.05 -9.13 3.31
C PHE A 25 -6.49 -8.03 4.27
N ASN A 26 -7.72 -7.55 4.18
CA ASN A 26 -8.22 -6.48 5.04
C ASN A 26 -8.20 -6.90 6.51
N GLU A 27 -8.66 -8.11 6.83
CA GLU A 27 -8.66 -8.64 8.20
C GLU A 27 -7.24 -8.69 8.79
N HIS A 28 -6.27 -9.16 8.00
CA HIS A 28 -4.89 -9.28 8.45
C HIS A 28 -4.16 -7.93 8.49
N ALA A 29 -4.44 -7.03 7.54
CA ALA A 29 -3.91 -5.67 7.53
C ALA A 29 -4.40 -4.87 8.76
N ASP A 30 -5.67 -5.03 9.15
CA ASP A 30 -6.23 -4.42 10.36
C ASP A 30 -5.53 -4.91 11.64
N ARG A 31 -4.98 -6.12 11.60
CA ARG A 31 -4.16 -6.71 12.68
C ARG A 31 -2.69 -6.28 12.61
N GLY A 32 -2.31 -5.50 11.59
CA GLY A 32 -0.93 -5.07 11.35
C GLY A 32 -0.03 -6.18 10.79
N CYS A 33 -0.62 -7.21 10.18
CA CYS A 33 0.13 -8.28 9.53
C CYS A 33 0.62 -7.86 8.13
N GLU A 34 1.78 -8.38 7.75
CA GLU A 34 2.29 -8.29 6.38
C GLU A 34 1.67 -9.42 5.54
N VAL A 35 0.97 -9.05 4.46
CA VAL A 35 0.19 -9.98 3.64
C VAL A 35 0.42 -9.72 2.16
N GLU A 36 0.60 -10.79 1.39
CA GLU A 36 0.70 -10.78 -0.07
C GLU A 36 -0.44 -11.59 -0.70
N ILE A 37 -1.07 -11.06 -1.77
CA ILE A 37 -2.02 -11.79 -2.62
C ILE A 37 -1.38 -12.03 -3.98
N ILE A 38 -1.23 -13.30 -4.36
CA ILE A 38 -0.64 -13.72 -5.63
C ILE A 38 -1.75 -14.29 -6.52
N ASN A 39 -1.98 -13.69 -7.70
CA ASN A 39 -2.84 -14.31 -8.70
C ASN A 39 -2.11 -15.46 -9.40
N VAL A 40 -2.53 -16.68 -9.11
CA VAL A 40 -1.88 -17.92 -9.58
C VAL A 40 -2.06 -18.11 -11.09
N GLU A 41 -3.17 -17.62 -11.67
CA GLU A 41 -3.44 -17.71 -13.11
C GLU A 41 -2.58 -16.74 -13.92
N LEU A 42 -2.38 -15.51 -13.41
CA LEU A 42 -1.49 -14.52 -14.05
C LEU A 42 -0.01 -14.83 -13.84
N ALA A 43 0.36 -15.54 -12.77
CA ALA A 43 1.75 -15.93 -12.50
C ALA A 43 2.27 -16.95 -13.53
N ALA A 44 1.40 -17.81 -14.08
CA ALA A 44 1.78 -18.79 -15.11
C ALA A 44 2.16 -18.13 -16.45
N ASP A 45 1.51 -17.01 -16.81
CA ASP A 45 1.77 -16.29 -18.07
C ASP A 45 3.03 -15.40 -17.99
N GLN A 46 3.35 -14.88 -16.80
CA GLN A 46 4.52 -14.01 -16.58
C GLN A 46 5.87 -14.76 -16.54
N LEU A 47 5.89 -16.10 -16.57
CA LEU A 47 7.16 -16.83 -16.78
C LEU A 47 7.75 -16.63 -18.19
N ASN A 48 7.06 -15.91 -19.09
CA ASN A 48 7.54 -15.58 -20.44
C ASN A 48 7.83 -14.07 -20.67
N THR A 49 7.58 -13.22 -19.69
CA THR A 49 7.87 -11.77 -19.78
C THR A 49 8.57 -11.31 -18.51
N GLY A 50 9.76 -10.71 -18.67
CA GLY A 50 10.69 -10.36 -17.58
C GLY A 50 10.13 -9.48 -16.45
N PRO A 51 10.95 -9.19 -15.43
CA PRO A 51 10.49 -8.83 -14.10
C PRO A 51 9.64 -7.56 -14.10
N THR A 52 8.34 -7.73 -13.83
CA THR A 52 7.44 -6.63 -13.47
C THR A 52 7.79 -6.18 -12.07
N GLN A 53 8.31 -4.95 -11.95
CA GLN A 53 8.61 -4.34 -10.65
C GLN A 53 7.32 -4.23 -9.81
N PRO A 54 7.36 -4.54 -8.50
CA PRO A 54 6.23 -4.29 -7.62
C PRO A 54 5.96 -2.78 -7.56
N ALA A 55 4.69 -2.42 -7.51
CA ALA A 55 4.22 -1.04 -7.42
C ALA A 55 4.98 -0.30 -6.31
N SER A 56 5.81 0.68 -6.69
CA SER A 56 6.28 1.64 -5.71
C SER A 56 5.09 2.54 -5.39
N CYS A 57 4.53 2.36 -4.19
CA CYS A 57 3.80 3.42 -3.52
C CYS A 57 4.73 4.63 -3.51
N THR A 58 4.55 5.55 -4.46
CA THR A 58 5.21 6.83 -4.41
C THR A 58 4.51 7.56 -3.29
N GLU A 59 5.00 7.38 -2.06
CA GLU A 59 4.69 8.25 -0.95
C GLU A 59 4.96 9.67 -1.46
N GLU A 60 3.91 10.46 -1.69
CA GLU A 60 4.10 11.85 -2.03
C GLU A 60 4.86 12.52 -0.88
N PRO A 61 6.04 13.12 -1.13
CA PRO A 61 6.75 13.83 -0.10
C PRO A 61 5.89 15.00 0.36
N ARG A 62 5.59 15.00 1.66
CA ARG A 62 4.94 16.09 2.41
C ARG A 62 5.61 17.41 2.01
N THR A 63 4.96 18.25 1.22
CA THR A 63 5.45 19.60 0.97
C THR A 63 5.13 20.45 2.20
N ALA A 64 6.09 20.46 3.13
CA ALA A 64 6.23 21.53 4.09
C ALA A 64 6.45 22.82 3.29
N ASN A 65 5.39 23.62 3.11
CA ASN A 65 5.57 25.01 2.71
C ASN A 65 5.53 25.87 3.97
N GLU A 66 6.70 26.04 4.57
CA GLU A 66 6.98 27.10 5.52
C GLU A 66 6.68 28.46 4.86
N ILE A 67 5.56 29.09 5.24
CA ILE A 67 5.42 30.53 5.01
C ILE A 67 6.16 31.22 6.17
N SER A 68 7.49 31.29 6.03
CA SER A 68 8.36 32.13 6.84
C SER A 68 8.56 33.48 6.14
N SER A 69 7.89 34.51 6.63
CA SER A 69 8.28 35.94 6.56
C SER A 69 7.24 36.74 7.35
N ARG A 70 7.44 36.94 8.66
CA ARG A 70 8.15 38.07 9.30
C ARG A 70 7.25 39.29 9.53
N GLU A 71 7.04 39.58 10.83
CA GLU A 71 7.06 40.90 11.49
C GLU A 71 6.21 42.01 10.82
N GLY A 72 5.07 42.44 11.35
CA GLY A 72 4.98 43.11 12.66
C GLY A 72 5.26 44.61 12.49
N GLN A 73 4.21 45.45 12.50
CA GLN A 73 4.26 46.80 13.08
C GLN A 73 2.87 47.42 13.24
N GLN A 74 2.50 47.60 14.50
CA GLN A 74 1.42 48.46 15.00
C GLN A 74 1.70 49.93 14.64
N SER A 75 0.67 50.75 14.43
CA SER A 75 0.41 52.02 15.18
C SER A 75 -0.62 52.93 14.49
N ALA A 76 -1.66 53.28 15.25
CA ALA A 76 -2.29 54.59 15.49
C ALA A 76 -2.54 55.66 14.39
N ASP A 77 -3.72 56.29 14.56
CA ASP A 77 -4.07 57.71 14.32
C ASP A 77 -4.64 58.13 12.95
N ARG A 78 -5.99 58.22 12.86
CA ARG A 78 -6.70 59.49 12.62
C ARG A 78 -8.21 59.38 12.81
#